data_AF-A0A954T104-F1
#
_entry.id   AF-A0A954T104-F1
#
_cell.length_a   1.000
_cell.length_b   1.000
_cell.length_c   1.000
_cell.angle_alpha   90.00
_cell.angle_beta   90.00
_cell.angle_gamma   90.00
#
_symmetry.space_group_name_H-M   'P 1'
#
loop_
_entity.id
_entity.type
_entity.pdbx_description
1 polymer ?
#
loop_
_entity_poly.entity_id
_entity_poly.type
_entity_poly.pdbx_seq_one_letter_code
_entity_poly.pdbx_strand_id
1 'polypeptide(L)'
;TLPADVVLPKDSDLRYDADRKQLIWFGPMTNDDRYEYLPLTRDEAYRAAVQALFDKSQTQPMEADFVFAGSGFWEDENGKKLYLAESGNVICVANFSDAIIDIDVKSDASNDALMFEPYTERIPPLETEVLVELVPRFEKEQQLDESNP
;
A
#
# COMPACT_ATOMS: atom_id res chain seq x y z
N THR A 1 21.17 16.16 14.41
CA THR A 1 22.52 15.78 13.94
C THR A 1 22.76 14.36 14.40
N LEU A 2 23.43 13.52 13.62
CA LEU A 2 23.77 12.17 14.08
C LEU A 2 24.63 12.28 15.36
N PRO A 3 24.32 11.52 16.43
CA PRO A 3 25.15 11.50 17.63
C PRO A 3 26.59 11.11 17.28
N ALA A 4 27.57 11.76 17.91
CA ALA A 4 28.99 11.64 17.53
C ALA A 4 29.58 10.24 17.78
N ASP A 5 28.91 9.45 18.64
CA ASP A 5 29.21 8.07 18.97
C ASP A 5 28.64 7.05 17.98
N VAL A 6 27.74 7.47 17.07
CA VAL A 6 27.10 6.57 16.11
C VAL A 6 27.94 6.46 14.84
N VAL A 7 28.40 5.24 14.55
CA VAL A 7 29.02 4.87 13.28
C VAL A 7 28.10 3.88 12.58
N LEU A 8 27.42 4.32 11.52
CA LEU A 8 26.56 3.45 10.72
C LEU A 8 27.43 2.50 9.88
N PRO A 9 27.10 1.19 9.80
CA PRO A 9 27.80 0.27 8.91
C PRO A 9 27.68 0.73 7.45
N LYS A 10 28.77 0.68 6.69
CA LYS A 10 28.77 1.14 5.28
C LYS A 10 27.78 0.37 4.40
N ASP A 11 27.60 -0.91 4.70
CA ASP A 11 26.75 -1.83 3.93
C ASP A 11 25.34 -2.01 4.55
N SER A 12 24.99 -1.23 5.58
CA SER A 12 23.64 -1.22 6.17
C SER A 12 22.60 -0.67 5.19
N ASP A 13 21.30 -0.84 5.40
CA ASP A 13 20.27 -0.06 4.68
C ASP A 13 19.90 1.25 5.41
N LEU A 14 20.35 1.41 6.65
CA LEU A 14 20.19 2.64 7.42
C LEU A 14 21.23 3.67 6.98
N ARG A 15 20.74 4.83 6.55
CA ARG A 15 21.54 5.94 6.03
C ARG A 15 21.24 7.21 6.82
N TYR A 16 22.20 8.14 6.83
CA TYR A 16 22.01 9.46 7.40
C TYR A 16 22.24 10.51 6.31
N ASP A 17 21.21 11.31 6.03
CA ASP A 17 21.31 12.49 5.17
C ASP A 17 21.78 13.68 6.02
N ALA A 18 23.02 14.12 5.79
CA ALA A 18 23.64 15.21 6.54
C ALA A 18 23.01 16.58 6.24
N ASP A 19 22.53 16.79 5.00
CA ASP A 19 21.93 18.04 4.56
C ASP A 19 20.55 18.23 5.19
N ARG A 20 19.74 17.15 5.19
CA ARG A 20 18.40 17.13 5.79
C ARG A 20 18.39 16.75 7.28
N LYS A 21 19.53 16.32 7.81
CA LYS A 21 19.73 15.87 9.20
C LYS A 21 18.75 14.78 9.65
N GLN A 22 18.51 13.80 8.78
CA GLN A 22 17.53 12.73 9.00
C GLN A 22 18.12 11.34 8.75
N LEU A 23 17.57 10.35 9.45
CA LEU A 23 17.79 8.94 9.13
C LEU A 23 16.87 8.53 7.98
N ILE A 24 17.39 7.70 7.08
CA ILE A 24 16.69 7.16 5.93
C ILE A 24 16.83 5.64 5.97
N TRP A 25 15.72 4.96 5.72
CA TRP A 25 15.64 3.51 5.60
C TRP A 25 14.81 3.17 4.37
N PHE A 26 15.18 2.13 3.63
CA PHE A 26 14.46 1.68 2.44
C PHE A 26 13.93 0.25 2.67
N GLY A 27 12.63 0.05 2.45
CA GLY A 27 11.98 -1.26 2.61
C GLY A 27 11.53 -1.56 4.05
N PRO A 28 11.03 -2.77 4.32
CA PRO A 28 10.58 -3.18 5.65
C PRO A 28 11.76 -3.42 6.58
N MET A 29 11.80 -2.72 7.72
CA MET A 29 12.82 -2.94 8.75
C MET A 29 12.44 -4.18 9.58
N THR A 30 13.37 -5.12 9.70
CA THR A 30 13.15 -6.32 10.52
C THR A 30 13.38 -6.03 12.00
N ASN A 31 12.97 -6.97 12.87
CA ASN A 31 13.31 -6.90 14.28
C ASN A 31 14.83 -6.96 14.51
N ASP A 32 15.55 -7.74 13.71
CA ASP A 32 17.00 -7.89 13.83
C ASP A 32 17.71 -6.59 13.47
N ASP A 33 17.29 -5.92 12.39
CA ASP A 33 17.77 -4.57 12.02
C ASP A 33 17.54 -3.59 13.18
N ARG A 34 16.33 -3.58 13.74
CA ARG A 34 15.99 -2.71 14.86
C ARG A 34 16.89 -2.99 16.08
N TYR A 35 17.17 -4.27 16.37
CA TYR A 35 18.06 -4.66 17.47
C TYR A 35 19.54 -4.39 17.19
N GLU A 36 19.95 -4.29 15.93
CA GLU A 36 21.28 -3.85 15.54
C GLU A 36 21.47 -2.35 15.79
N TYR A 37 20.50 -1.52 15.37
CA TYR A 37 20.66 -0.06 15.40
C TYR A 37 20.30 0.59 16.73
N LEU A 38 19.26 0.11 17.44
CA LEU A 38 18.84 0.72 18.72
C LEU A 38 19.94 0.80 19.80
N PRO A 39 20.84 -0.18 19.96
CA PRO A 39 21.89 -0.14 20.97
C PRO A 39 23.10 0.73 20.62
N LEU A 40 23.21 1.23 19.38
CA LEU A 40 24.37 2.00 18.92
C LEU A 40 24.61 3.26 19.75
N THR A 41 23.56 3.85 20.30
CA THR A 41 23.65 5.00 21.19
C THR A 41 22.53 5.02 22.21
N ARG A 42 22.72 5.77 23.29
CA ARG A 42 21.68 6.07 24.29
C ARG A 42 20.91 7.35 23.99
N ASP A 43 21.27 8.07 22.93
CA ASP A 43 20.55 9.27 22.50
C ASP A 43 19.07 8.96 22.21
N GLU A 44 18.18 9.66 22.91
CA GLU A 44 16.74 9.41 22.83
C GLU A 44 16.17 9.77 21.46
N ALA A 45 16.67 10.85 20.84
CA ALA A 45 16.19 11.31 19.54
C ALA A 45 16.54 10.31 18.43
N TYR A 46 17.77 9.78 18.43
CA TYR A 46 18.18 8.72 17.51
C TYR A 46 17.33 7.46 17.68
N ARG A 47 17.14 6.99 18.93
CA ARG A 47 16.36 5.79 19.21
C ARG A 47 14.89 5.95 18.82
N ALA A 48 14.32 7.12 19.08
CA ALA A 48 12.96 7.45 18.64
C ALA A 48 12.86 7.47 17.11
N ALA A 49 13.88 7.98 16.41
CA ALA A 49 13.91 7.97 14.94
C ALA A 49 14.00 6.55 14.38
N VAL A 50 14.87 5.68 14.93
CA VAL A 50 14.97 4.26 14.52
C VAL A 50 13.65 3.53 14.78
N GLN A 51 13.03 3.72 15.95
CA GLN A 51 11.74 3.11 16.26
C GLN A 51 10.65 3.61 15.30
N ALA A 52 10.60 4.91 15.00
CA ALA A 52 9.64 5.46 14.05
C ALA A 52 9.84 4.95 12.62
N LEU A 53 11.09 4.71 12.19
CA LEU A 53 11.38 4.08 10.91
C LEU A 53 10.87 2.63 10.90
N PHE A 54 11.14 1.87 11.96
CA PHE A 54 10.62 0.51 12.11
C PHE A 54 9.10 0.47 12.01
N ASP A 55 8.40 1.25 12.83
CA ASP A 55 6.92 1.25 12.89
C ASP A 55 6.29 1.62 11.54
N LYS A 56 6.87 2.59 10.82
CA LYS A 56 6.38 3.04 9.51
C LYS A 56 6.73 2.11 8.36
N SER A 57 7.78 1.30 8.51
CA SER A 57 8.21 0.35 7.49
C SER A 57 7.45 -0.97 7.52
N GLN A 58 6.63 -1.21 8.55
CA GLN A 58 5.89 -2.45 8.66
C GLN A 58 4.78 -2.50 7.60
N THR A 59 4.61 -3.67 7.01
CA THR A 59 3.55 -3.93 6.05
C THR A 59 2.20 -3.83 6.76
N GLN A 60 1.23 -3.19 6.11
CA GLN A 60 -0.11 -3.04 6.65
C GLN A 60 -1.12 -3.67 5.68
N PRO A 61 -2.18 -4.33 6.19
CA PRO A 61 -3.26 -4.80 5.34
C PRO A 61 -3.87 -3.63 4.56
N MET A 62 -4.18 -3.86 3.28
CA MET A 62 -4.96 -2.91 2.49
C MET A 62 -6.34 -2.70 3.11
N GLU A 63 -6.68 -1.45 3.39
CA GLU A 63 -7.99 -1.05 3.93
C GLU A 63 -8.99 -0.65 2.84
N ALA A 64 -8.53 -0.44 1.60
CA ALA A 64 -9.36 -0.08 0.45
C ALA A 64 -10.37 -1.18 0.11
N ASP A 65 -11.53 -0.78 -0.40
CA ASP A 65 -12.54 -1.70 -0.92
C ASP A 65 -12.41 -1.83 -2.45
N PHE A 66 -12.73 -3.02 -2.95
CA PHE A 66 -12.83 -3.26 -4.39
C PHE A 66 -14.19 -2.80 -4.91
N VAL A 67 -14.18 -2.02 -5.98
CA VAL A 67 -15.36 -1.43 -6.62
C VAL A 67 -15.42 -1.78 -8.10
N PHE A 68 -16.63 -1.80 -8.67
CA PHE A 68 -16.84 -1.96 -10.09
C PHE A 68 -16.55 -0.64 -10.83
N ALA A 69 -15.35 -0.50 -11.39
CA ALA A 69 -14.89 0.71 -12.08
C ALA A 69 -15.19 0.68 -13.60
N GLY A 70 -15.41 -0.51 -14.18
CA GLY A 70 -15.50 -0.71 -15.62
C GLY A 70 -16.78 -0.23 -16.31
N SER A 71 -17.68 0.47 -15.61
CA SER A 71 -18.99 0.87 -16.15
C SER A 71 -18.94 1.99 -17.22
N GLY A 72 -17.75 2.52 -17.53
CA GLY A 72 -17.58 3.63 -18.45
C GLY A 72 -17.53 3.22 -19.93
N PHE A 73 -17.67 4.23 -20.80
CA PHE A 73 -17.47 4.09 -22.23
C PHE A 73 -16.38 5.06 -22.68
N TRP A 74 -15.47 4.59 -23.53
CA TRP A 74 -14.53 5.44 -24.24
C TRP A 74 -14.97 5.56 -25.69
N GLU A 75 -14.88 6.76 -26.26
CA GLU A 75 -15.25 7.03 -27.66
C GLU A 75 -13.98 7.28 -28.47
N ASP A 76 -13.83 6.57 -29.59
CA ASP A 76 -12.71 6.75 -30.50
C ASP A 76 -12.91 7.96 -31.43
N GLU A 77 -11.88 8.29 -32.22
CA GLU A 77 -11.93 9.39 -33.19
C GLU A 77 -13.00 9.23 -34.28
N ASN A 78 -13.55 8.03 -34.46
CA ASN A 78 -14.60 7.70 -35.42
C ASN A 78 -16.00 7.64 -34.78
N GLY A 79 -16.14 7.95 -33.50
CA GLY A 79 -17.39 7.90 -32.75
C GLY A 79 -17.79 6.49 -32.29
N LYS A 80 -16.90 5.50 -32.37
CA LYS A 80 -17.17 4.14 -31.87
C LYS A 80 -17.00 4.14 -30.35
N LYS A 81 -18.03 3.68 -29.65
CA LYS A 81 -17.99 3.47 -28.20
C LYS A 81 -17.41 2.09 -27.87
N LEU A 82 -16.39 2.07 -27.03
CA LEU A 82 -15.81 0.88 -26.43
C LEU A 82 -16.23 0.83 -24.97
N TYR A 83 -16.75 -0.32 -24.53
CA TYR A 83 -17.09 -0.53 -23.13
C TYR A 83 -15.82 -0.88 -22.36
N LEU A 84 -15.50 -0.09 -21.33
CA LEU A 84 -14.20 -0.18 -20.65
C LEU A 84 -13.98 -1.53 -19.99
N ALA A 85 -15.05 -2.18 -19.50
CA ALA A 85 -14.96 -3.52 -18.92
C ALA A 85 -14.55 -4.63 -19.92
N GLU A 86 -14.50 -4.36 -21.23
CA GLU A 86 -14.06 -5.32 -22.25
C GLU A 86 -12.55 -5.22 -22.56
N SER A 87 -11.81 -4.34 -21.87
CA SER A 87 -10.37 -4.08 -22.12
C SER A 87 -9.44 -5.24 -21.75
N GLY A 88 -9.87 -6.12 -20.84
CA GLY A 88 -9.07 -7.24 -20.30
C GLY A 88 -8.42 -6.97 -18.94
N ASN A 89 -8.50 -5.75 -18.41
CA ASN A 89 -8.00 -5.44 -17.06
C ASN A 89 -9.04 -5.83 -16.00
N VAL A 90 -8.90 -7.03 -15.41
CA VAL A 90 -9.96 -7.61 -14.57
C VAL A 90 -9.99 -7.06 -13.14
N ILE A 91 -8.90 -7.17 -12.38
CA ILE A 91 -8.76 -6.62 -11.02
C ILE A 91 -7.46 -5.81 -10.97
N CYS A 92 -7.57 -4.54 -10.59
CA CYS A 92 -6.46 -3.61 -10.50
C CYS A 92 -6.41 -2.90 -9.15
N VAL A 93 -5.24 -2.37 -8.81
CA VAL A 93 -4.99 -1.57 -7.60
C VAL A 93 -4.32 -0.23 -7.92
N ALA A 94 -4.22 0.10 -9.21
CA ALA A 94 -3.48 1.26 -9.73
C ALA A 94 -4.40 2.35 -10.32
N ASN A 95 -5.72 2.18 -10.24
CA ASN A 95 -6.72 3.05 -10.87
C ASN A 95 -6.54 3.16 -12.39
N PHE A 96 -6.46 2.03 -13.10
CA PHE A 96 -6.49 2.07 -14.55
C PHE A 96 -7.90 2.41 -15.02
N SER A 97 -8.01 3.35 -15.96
CA SER A 97 -9.31 3.85 -16.43
C SER A 97 -10.19 2.77 -17.07
N ASP A 98 -9.59 1.68 -17.54
CA ASP A 98 -10.25 0.58 -18.22
C ASP A 98 -10.34 -0.69 -17.35
N ALA A 99 -10.06 -0.63 -16.06
CA ALA A 99 -10.21 -1.76 -15.14
C ALA A 99 -11.70 -2.10 -14.90
N ILE A 100 -12.04 -3.39 -14.88
CA ILE A 100 -13.37 -3.88 -14.49
C ILE A 100 -13.59 -3.63 -12.99
N ILE A 101 -12.63 -4.07 -12.18
CA ILE A 101 -12.60 -3.89 -10.73
C ILE A 101 -11.33 -3.15 -10.35
N ASP A 102 -11.47 -2.11 -9.54
CA ASP A 102 -10.34 -1.35 -8.98
C ASP A 102 -10.60 -1.06 -7.51
N ILE A 103 -9.64 -0.42 -6.84
CA ILE A 103 -9.80 0.03 -5.46
C ILE A 103 -10.43 1.42 -5.39
N ASP A 104 -11.17 1.70 -4.32
CA ASP A 104 -11.86 2.98 -4.07
C ASP A 104 -10.95 4.12 -3.58
N VAL A 105 -9.65 3.84 -3.46
CA VAL A 105 -8.64 4.85 -3.10
C VAL A 105 -8.05 5.43 -4.37
N LYS A 106 -8.02 6.77 -4.42
CA LYS A 106 -7.44 7.52 -5.52
C LYS A 106 -5.91 7.38 -5.54
N SER A 107 -5.36 7.04 -6.70
CA SER A 107 -3.95 7.14 -7.01
C SER A 107 -3.48 8.59 -6.91
N ASP A 108 -2.67 8.89 -5.89
CA ASP A 108 -2.05 10.21 -5.73
C ASP A 108 -0.87 10.36 -6.71
N ALA A 109 -0.75 11.54 -7.33
CA ALA A 109 0.32 11.85 -8.28
C ALA A 109 1.73 11.82 -7.65
N SER A 110 1.83 11.86 -6.33
CA SER A 110 3.08 11.74 -5.57
C SER A 110 3.62 10.30 -5.51
N ASN A 111 2.86 9.27 -5.89
CA ASN A 111 3.22 7.84 -5.86
C ASN A 111 3.64 7.26 -4.50
N ASP A 112 3.80 8.08 -3.45
CA ASP A 112 4.27 7.65 -2.13
C ASP A 112 3.31 6.65 -1.44
N ALA A 113 2.03 6.61 -1.86
CA ALA A 113 1.00 5.72 -1.34
C ALA A 113 0.56 4.59 -2.31
N LEU A 114 1.28 4.38 -3.42
CA LEU A 114 0.80 3.53 -4.53
C LEU A 114 1.50 2.17 -4.70
N MET A 115 2.35 1.80 -3.75
CA MET A 115 3.05 0.52 -3.81
C MET A 115 2.26 -0.52 -3.00
N PHE A 116 1.22 -1.07 -3.61
CA PHE A 116 0.62 -2.31 -3.11
C PHE A 116 1.59 -3.46 -3.41
N GLU A 117 1.89 -4.24 -2.39
CA GLU A 117 2.65 -5.47 -2.54
C GLU A 117 1.77 -6.69 -2.20
N PRO A 118 2.04 -7.85 -2.80
CA PRO A 118 1.30 -9.05 -2.48
C PRO A 118 1.49 -9.45 -1.01
N TYR A 119 0.40 -9.82 -0.33
CA TYR A 119 0.45 -10.37 1.02
C TYR A 119 0.95 -11.82 0.99
N THR A 120 2.26 -11.99 0.77
CA THR A 120 2.91 -13.27 0.47
C THR A 120 2.63 -14.39 1.47
N GLU A 121 2.48 -14.07 2.75
CA GLU A 121 2.15 -15.05 3.81
C GLU A 121 0.79 -15.73 3.61
N ARG A 122 -0.11 -15.13 2.83
CA ARG A 122 -1.45 -15.66 2.53
C ARG A 122 -1.55 -16.26 1.13
N ILE A 123 -0.50 -16.15 0.32
CA ILE A 123 -0.49 -16.68 -1.04
C ILE A 123 -0.27 -18.19 -0.95
N PRO A 124 -1.16 -19.02 -1.53
CA PRO A 124 -0.93 -20.45 -1.60
C PRO A 124 0.38 -20.78 -2.31
N PRO A 125 0.99 -21.95 -2.04
CA PRO A 125 2.17 -22.39 -2.78
C PRO A 125 1.96 -22.36 -4.29
N LEU A 126 3.06 -22.21 -5.04
CA LEU A 126 3.02 -22.24 -6.49
C LEU A 126 2.31 -23.51 -7.00
N GLU A 127 1.59 -23.39 -8.12
CA GLU A 127 0.78 -24.46 -8.74
C GLU A 127 -0.47 -24.89 -7.96
N THR A 128 -0.80 -24.21 -6.86
CA THR A 128 -2.08 -24.43 -6.19
C THR A 128 -3.22 -23.86 -7.03
N GLU A 129 -4.19 -24.71 -7.39
CA GLU A 129 -5.42 -24.27 -8.04
C GLU A 129 -6.24 -23.42 -7.07
N VAL A 130 -6.68 -22.25 -7.54
CA VAL A 130 -7.45 -21.29 -6.74
C VAL A 130 -8.74 -20.93 -7.45
N LEU A 131 -9.82 -20.82 -6.66
CA LEU A 131 -11.07 -20.22 -7.10
C LEU A 131 -11.16 -18.82 -6.52
N VAL A 132 -11.37 -17.82 -7.37
CA VAL A 132 -11.64 -16.45 -6.94
C VAL A 132 -13.15 -16.22 -6.99
N GLU A 133 -13.75 -15.97 -5.84
CA GLU A 133 -15.15 -15.56 -5.71
C GLU A 133 -15.22 -14.09 -5.30
N LEU A 134 -15.97 -13.30 -6.08
CA LEU A 134 -16.19 -11.88 -5.81
C LEU A 134 -17.62 -11.69 -5.32
N VAL A 135 -17.75 -11.36 -4.04
CA VAL A 135 -19.05 -11.21 -3.37
C VAL A 135 -19.32 -9.72 -3.15
N PRO A 136 -20.41 -9.16 -3.72
CA PRO A 136 -20.80 -7.79 -3.45
C PRO A 136 -21.04 -7.55 -1.96
N ARG A 137 -20.47 -6.47 -1.42
CA ARG A 137 -20.81 -6.01 -0.07
C ARG A 137 -22.01 -5.07 -0.16
N PHE A 138 -23.16 -5.54 0.30
CA PHE A 138 -24.31 -4.67 0.53
C PHE A 138 -24.18 -4.08 1.94
N GLU A 139 -24.37 -2.77 2.09
CA GLU A 139 -24.61 -2.21 3.42
C GLU A 139 -25.83 -2.93 4.03
N LYS A 140 -25.81 -3.20 5.34
CA LYS A 140 -27.02 -3.66 6.02
C LYS A 140 -28.11 -2.63 5.77
N GLU A 141 -29.23 -3.05 5.19
CA GLU A 141 -30.42 -2.24 5.04
C GLU A 141 -30.65 -1.45 6.33
N GLN A 142 -30.53 -0.12 6.24
CA GLN A 142 -31.15 0.74 7.24
C GLN A 142 -32.61 0.31 7.23
N GLN A 143 -33.07 -0.30 8.33
CA GLN A 143 -34.45 -0.70 8.49
C GLN A 143 -35.30 0.51 8.12
N LEU A 144 -36.00 0.42 6.99
CA LEU A 144 -36.99 1.40 6.60
C LEU A 144 -38.00 1.42 7.74
N ASP A 145 -37.97 2.51 8.49
CA ASP A 145 -38.92 2.79 9.55
C ASP A 145 -40.33 2.87 8.91
N GLU A 146 -41.07 1.76 8.96
CA GLU A 146 -42.47 1.66 8.53
C GLU A 146 -43.44 2.44 9.45
N SER A 147 -42.97 3.43 10.23
CA SER A 147 -43.80 4.21 11.15
C SER A 147 -44.07 5.66 10.74
N ASN A 148 -44.16 5.97 9.44
CA ASN A 148 -44.72 7.25 9.02
C ASN A 148 -46.06 7.07 8.26
N PRO A 149 -47.22 7.19 8.96
CA PRO A 149 -48.55 7.07 8.36
C PRO A 149 -48.94 8.22 7.42
#